data_AF-A0A7G8P6E6-F1
#
_entry.id   AF-A0A7G8P6E6-F1
#
_cell.length_a   1.000
_cell.length_b   1.000
_cell.length_c   1.000
_cell.angle_alpha   90.00
_cell.angle_beta   90.00
_cell.angle_gamma   90.00
#
_symmetry.space_group_name_H-M   'P 1'
#
loop_
_entity.id
_entity.type
_entity.pdbx_description
1 polymer ?
#
loop_
_entity_poly.entity_id
_entity_poly.type
_entity_poly.pdbx_seq_one_letter_code
_entity_poly.pdbx_strand_id
1 'polypeptide(L)'
;MSRYAEYEALRAIGSAYEAWTEANTRLDEQMGVAAAQEAAPPVDALEADFVAGVEVTRAVIAFAAACPTGGPHLDDLPNAAFVQAMYQSVTPQLPGELDDLTNAWAQWLPVVGRWTPGSTEVPPPRPTSPVHSHVLATVDAWWEAEQESMRERLVAF
;
A
#
# COMPACT_ATOMS: atom_id res chain seq x y z
N MET A 1 -18.90 -13.26 13.94
CA MET A 1 -18.52 -12.63 12.65
C MET A 1 -18.69 -13.66 11.55
N SER A 2 -19.02 -13.23 10.34
CA SER A 2 -19.32 -14.12 9.21
C SER A 2 -18.10 -14.25 8.31
N ARG A 3 -17.80 -15.47 7.83
CA ARG A 3 -16.78 -15.72 6.78
C ARG A 3 -16.95 -14.79 5.58
N TYR A 4 -18.19 -14.41 5.25
CA TYR A 4 -18.49 -13.46 4.17
C TYR A 4 -17.80 -12.09 4.36
N ALA A 5 -17.72 -11.60 5.60
CA ALA A 5 -17.07 -10.31 5.89
C ALA A 5 -15.55 -10.37 5.68
N GLU A 6 -14.91 -11.49 6.00
CA GLU A 6 -13.48 -11.71 5.74
C GLU A 6 -13.18 -11.74 4.24
N TYR A 7 -14.03 -12.43 3.45
CA TYR A 7 -13.90 -12.46 1.99
C TYR A 7 -14.09 -11.09 1.33
N GLU A 8 -15.11 -10.34 1.75
CA GLU A 8 -15.34 -8.96 1.24
C GLU A 8 -14.16 -8.04 1.60
N ALA A 9 -13.58 -8.19 2.80
CA ALA A 9 -12.41 -7.42 3.20
C ALA A 9 -11.14 -7.80 2.41
N LEU A 10 -10.91 -9.09 2.12
CA LEU A 10 -9.82 -9.53 1.24
C LEU A 10 -10.00 -8.99 -0.20
N ARG A 11 -11.23 -8.98 -0.71
CA ARG A 11 -11.54 -8.36 -2.01
C ARG A 11 -11.23 -6.86 -1.99
N ALA A 12 -11.58 -6.16 -0.91
CA ALA A 12 -11.30 -4.73 -0.76
C ALA A 12 -9.79 -4.45 -0.74
N ILE A 13 -8.99 -5.31 -0.09
CA ILE A 13 -7.51 -5.21 -0.14
C ILE A 13 -7.02 -5.35 -1.59
N GLY A 14 -7.52 -6.34 -2.33
CA GLY A 14 -7.16 -6.52 -3.74
C GLY A 14 -7.46 -5.30 -4.60
N SER A 15 -8.68 -4.75 -4.51
CA SER A 15 -9.05 -3.54 -5.25
C SER A 15 -8.23 -2.31 -4.86
N ALA A 16 -7.89 -2.16 -3.57
CA ALA A 16 -7.01 -1.09 -3.12
C ALA A 16 -5.59 -1.25 -3.67
N TYR A 17 -5.07 -2.48 -3.71
CA TYR A 17 -3.74 -2.77 -4.24
C TYR A 17 -3.67 -2.54 -5.75
N GLU A 18 -4.70 -2.90 -6.52
CA GLU A 18 -4.79 -2.56 -7.95
C GLU A 18 -4.74 -1.05 -8.19
N ALA A 19 -5.50 -0.27 -7.40
CA ALA A 19 -5.47 1.19 -7.48
C ALA A 19 -4.09 1.75 -7.11
N TRP A 20 -3.42 1.16 -6.12
CA TRP A 20 -2.08 1.56 -5.72
C TRP A 20 -1.03 1.25 -6.79
N THR A 21 -1.07 0.08 -7.43
CA THR A 21 -0.13 -0.25 -8.52
C THR A 21 -0.32 0.66 -9.75
N GLU A 22 -1.56 1.07 -10.07
CA GLU A 22 -1.81 2.09 -11.10
C GLU A 22 -1.21 3.45 -10.72
N ALA A 23 -1.42 3.91 -9.48
CA ALA A 23 -0.88 5.17 -8.99
C ALA A 23 0.66 5.16 -8.97
N ASN A 24 1.26 4.05 -8.55
CA ASN A 24 2.71 3.85 -8.50
C ASN A 24 3.33 3.87 -9.91
N THR A 25 2.70 3.16 -10.87
CA THR A 25 3.13 3.18 -12.27
C THR A 25 3.08 4.60 -12.85
N ARG A 26 2.00 5.34 -12.59
CA ARG A 26 1.86 6.73 -13.04
C ARG A 26 2.91 7.64 -12.39
N LEU A 27 3.23 7.43 -11.11
CA LEU A 27 4.28 8.17 -10.43
C LEU A 27 5.64 7.93 -11.08
N ASP A 28 6.01 6.68 -11.35
CA ASP A 28 7.28 6.33 -11.99
C ASP A 28 7.44 6.99 -13.37
N GLU A 29 6.39 6.96 -14.19
CA GLU A 29 6.37 7.63 -15.49
C GLU A 29 6.61 9.15 -15.37
N GLN A 30 5.86 9.81 -14.48
CA GLN A 30 5.96 11.26 -14.31
C GLN A 30 7.27 11.68 -13.65
N MET A 31 7.82 10.89 -12.74
CA MET A 31 9.14 11.10 -12.15
C MET A 31 10.22 11.05 -13.24
N GLY A 32 10.13 10.08 -14.17
CA GLY A 32 11.03 10.00 -15.33
C GLY A 32 10.96 11.24 -16.21
N VAL A 33 9.76 11.75 -16.49
CA VAL A 33 9.56 12.99 -17.26
C VAL A 33 10.13 14.22 -16.53
N ALA A 34 9.83 14.37 -15.23
CA ALA A 34 10.33 15.49 -14.43
C ALA A 34 11.87 15.48 -14.35
N ALA A 35 12.48 14.32 -14.13
CA ALA A 35 13.92 14.16 -14.11
C ALA A 35 14.56 14.53 -15.46
N ALA A 36 13.98 14.10 -16.58
CA ALA A 36 14.49 14.44 -17.92
C ALA A 36 14.40 15.95 -18.24
N GLN A 37 13.51 16.67 -17.57
CA GLN A 37 13.31 18.12 -17.75
C GLN A 37 14.01 18.96 -16.68
N GLU A 38 14.71 18.33 -15.73
CA GLU A 38 15.21 18.98 -14.50
C GLU A 38 14.10 19.79 -13.77
N ALA A 39 12.86 19.32 -13.88
CA ALA A 39 11.68 19.96 -13.33
C ALA A 39 11.45 19.56 -11.87
N ALA A 40 10.53 20.26 -11.22
CA ALA A 40 10.08 19.87 -9.89
C ALA A 40 9.34 18.53 -9.92
N PRO A 41 9.36 17.75 -8.81
CA PRO A 41 8.63 16.49 -8.73
C PRO A 41 7.13 16.64 -9.01
N PRO A 42 6.48 15.64 -9.64
CA PRO A 42 5.06 15.63 -9.90
C PRO A 42 4.26 15.42 -8.61
N VAL A 43 3.91 16.52 -7.94
CA VAL A 43 3.23 16.53 -6.64
C VAL A 43 1.93 15.72 -6.65
N ASP A 44 1.11 15.88 -7.69
CA ASP A 44 -0.19 15.20 -7.76
C ASP A 44 -0.03 13.68 -7.86
N ALA A 45 0.99 13.20 -8.58
CA ALA A 45 1.28 11.77 -8.66
C ALA A 45 1.89 11.22 -7.36
N LEU A 46 2.74 12.01 -6.68
CA LEU A 46 3.28 11.66 -5.37
C LEU A 46 2.17 11.56 -4.32
N GLU A 47 1.21 12.47 -4.34
CA GLU A 47 0.03 12.43 -3.46
C GLU A 47 -0.85 11.21 -3.76
N ALA A 48 -1.12 10.95 -5.05
CA ALA A 48 -1.95 9.81 -5.46
C ALA A 48 -1.34 8.46 -5.05
N ASP A 49 -0.03 8.24 -5.26
CA ASP A 49 0.69 7.04 -4.82
C ASP A 49 0.59 6.86 -3.30
N PHE A 50 0.85 7.93 -2.54
CA PHE A 50 0.79 7.90 -1.09
C PHE A 50 -0.61 7.58 -0.57
N VAL A 51 -1.64 8.28 -1.08
CA VAL A 51 -3.03 8.05 -0.67
C VAL A 51 -3.48 6.65 -1.00
N ALA A 52 -3.14 6.12 -2.19
CA ALA A 52 -3.49 4.76 -2.56
C ALA A 52 -2.81 3.71 -1.65
N GLY A 53 -1.55 3.90 -1.29
CA GLY A 53 -0.87 3.05 -0.31
C GLY A 53 -1.51 3.11 1.08
N VAL A 54 -1.92 4.29 1.53
CA VAL A 54 -2.68 4.46 2.79
C VAL A 54 -4.00 3.68 2.75
N GLU A 55 -4.72 3.73 1.63
CA GLU A 55 -5.97 2.96 1.46
C GLU A 55 -5.76 1.45 1.50
N VAL A 56 -4.66 0.94 0.92
CA VAL A 56 -4.28 -0.48 1.09
C VAL A 56 -4.13 -0.82 2.58
N THR A 57 -3.42 0.02 3.33
CA THR A 57 -3.21 -0.22 4.77
C THR A 57 -4.53 -0.15 5.55
N ARG A 58 -5.42 0.81 5.22
CA ARG A 58 -6.75 0.90 5.81
C ARG A 58 -7.60 -0.34 5.53
N ALA A 59 -7.54 -0.87 4.31
CA ALA A 59 -8.21 -2.12 3.95
C ALA A 59 -7.70 -3.30 4.78
N VAL A 60 -6.38 -3.39 5.01
CA VAL A 60 -5.78 -4.44 5.85
C VAL A 60 -6.19 -4.30 7.33
N ILE A 61 -6.25 -3.07 7.86
CA ILE A 61 -6.79 -2.82 9.21
C ILE A 61 -8.25 -3.26 9.31
N ALA A 62 -9.08 -2.92 8.32
CA ALA A 62 -10.48 -3.32 8.28
C ALA A 62 -10.64 -4.85 8.19
N PHE A 63 -9.79 -5.52 7.43
CA PHE A 63 -9.72 -6.98 7.40
C PHE A 63 -9.39 -7.56 8.77
N ALA A 64 -8.34 -7.07 9.44
CA ALA A 64 -7.97 -7.56 10.77
C ALA A 64 -9.08 -7.34 11.80
N ALA A 65 -9.83 -6.24 11.71
CA ALA A 65 -11.00 -5.98 12.56
C ALA A 65 -12.20 -6.91 12.25
N ALA A 66 -12.30 -7.44 11.03
CA ALA A 66 -13.33 -8.40 10.65
C ALA A 66 -13.00 -9.85 11.07
N CYS A 67 -11.74 -10.15 11.37
CA CYS A 67 -11.27 -11.46 11.79
C CYS A 67 -11.63 -11.78 13.25
N PRO A 68 -11.91 -13.05 13.60
CA PRO A 68 -12.01 -13.51 14.98
C PRO A 68 -10.77 -13.17 15.82
N THR A 69 -10.92 -13.15 17.15
CA THR A 69 -9.82 -12.86 18.10
C THR A 69 -8.63 -13.83 17.96
N GLY A 70 -8.85 -15.03 17.41
CA GLY A 70 -7.82 -16.03 17.13
C GLY A 70 -7.10 -15.87 15.79
N GLY A 71 -7.52 -14.92 14.94
CA GLY A 71 -7.05 -14.77 13.56
C GLY A 71 -8.10 -15.15 12.51
N PRO A 72 -7.77 -14.99 11.22
CA PRO A 72 -8.65 -15.29 10.08
C PRO A 72 -8.99 -16.77 9.99
N HIS A 73 -10.14 -17.09 9.39
CA HIS A 73 -10.47 -18.46 9.02
C HIS A 73 -9.67 -18.85 7.76
N LEU A 74 -8.62 -19.66 7.95
CA LEU A 74 -7.69 -20.05 6.88
C LEU A 74 -8.14 -21.26 6.05
N ASP A 75 -9.14 -22.01 6.52
CA ASP A 75 -9.63 -23.20 5.82
C ASP A 75 -10.13 -22.82 4.42
N ASP A 76 -9.67 -23.56 3.41
CA ASP A 76 -10.02 -23.41 1.99
C ASP A 76 -9.58 -22.09 1.32
N LEU A 77 -8.75 -21.27 1.97
CA LEU A 77 -8.15 -20.09 1.33
C LEU A 77 -6.86 -20.48 0.59
N PRO A 78 -6.73 -20.16 -0.71
CA PRO A 78 -5.42 -20.18 -1.35
C PRO A 78 -4.50 -19.20 -0.60
N ASN A 79 -3.20 -19.53 -0.56
CA ASN A 79 -2.19 -18.64 0.03
C ASN A 79 -2.47 -18.24 1.50
N ALA A 80 -3.09 -19.13 2.28
CA ALA A 80 -3.46 -18.91 3.68
C ALA A 80 -2.34 -18.34 4.58
N ALA A 81 -1.08 -18.70 4.32
CA ALA A 81 0.07 -18.16 5.05
C ALA A 81 0.22 -16.64 4.86
N PHE A 82 -0.06 -16.13 3.66
CA PHE A 82 -0.03 -14.70 3.37
C PHE A 82 -1.22 -13.95 3.97
N VAL A 83 -2.41 -14.58 3.96
CA VAL A 83 -3.59 -14.04 4.66
C VAL A 83 -3.33 -13.92 6.16
N GLN A 84 -2.71 -14.93 6.76
CA GLN A 84 -2.28 -14.90 8.16
C GLN A 84 -1.22 -13.81 8.41
N ALA A 85 -0.26 -13.64 7.50
CA ALA A 85 0.76 -12.60 7.60
C ALA A 85 0.14 -11.20 7.54
N MET A 86 -0.84 -10.95 6.65
CA MET A 86 -1.57 -9.68 6.59
C MET A 86 -2.25 -9.36 7.92
N TYR A 87 -2.95 -10.32 8.52
CA TYR A 87 -3.54 -10.16 9.85
C TYR A 87 -2.47 -9.81 10.91
N GLN A 88 -1.34 -10.51 10.90
CA GLN A 88 -0.26 -10.30 11.87
C GLN A 88 0.50 -8.97 11.68
N SER A 89 0.45 -8.39 10.48
CA SER A 89 1.06 -7.09 10.20
C SER A 89 0.31 -5.91 10.87
N VAL A 90 -0.94 -6.11 11.29
CA VAL A 90 -1.75 -5.09 11.96
C VAL A 90 -1.48 -5.08 13.45
N THR A 91 -0.82 -4.02 13.91
CA THR A 91 -0.61 -3.75 15.34
C THR A 91 -1.68 -2.80 15.88
N PRO A 92 -1.91 -2.77 17.21
CA PRO A 92 -2.81 -1.79 17.83
C PRO A 92 -2.40 -0.32 17.59
N GLN A 93 -1.11 -0.06 17.33
CA GLN A 93 -0.56 1.28 17.12
C GLN A 93 -0.68 1.76 15.67
N LEU A 94 -0.82 0.83 14.72
CA LEU A 94 -0.81 1.11 13.28
C LEU A 94 -1.77 2.25 12.86
N PRO A 95 -3.02 2.36 13.36
CA PRO A 95 -3.89 3.48 12.99
C PRO A 95 -3.28 4.85 13.35
N GLY A 96 -2.71 4.99 14.54
CA GLY A 96 -2.08 6.25 14.97
C GLY A 96 -0.80 6.56 14.19
N GLU A 97 0.01 5.54 13.90
CA GLU A 97 1.22 5.69 13.07
C GLU A 97 0.88 6.10 11.63
N LEU A 98 -0.25 5.64 11.09
CA LEU A 98 -0.74 6.01 9.76
C LEU A 98 -1.23 7.46 9.73
N ASP A 99 -1.87 7.93 10.79
CA ASP A 99 -2.28 9.33 10.95
C ASP A 99 -1.05 10.25 11.04
N ASP A 100 -0.05 9.88 11.85
CA ASP A 100 1.22 10.62 11.96
C ASP A 100 1.96 10.69 10.63
N LEU A 101 2.02 9.57 9.89
CA LEU A 101 2.60 9.53 8.55
C LEU A 101 1.85 10.46 7.58
N THR A 102 0.52 10.44 7.59
CA THR A 102 -0.32 11.28 6.74
C THR A 102 -0.10 12.76 7.04
N ASN A 103 0.00 13.12 8.32
CA ASN A 103 0.30 14.49 8.74
C ASN A 103 1.70 14.94 8.30
N ALA A 104 2.70 14.08 8.45
CA ALA A 104 4.06 14.36 7.98
C ALA A 104 4.11 14.51 6.45
N TRP A 105 3.36 13.69 5.71
CA TRP A 105 3.25 13.77 4.25
C TRP A 105 2.64 15.10 3.79
N ALA A 106 1.54 15.52 4.41
CA ALA A 106 0.86 16.77 4.08
C ALA A 106 1.75 18.01 4.30
N GLN A 107 2.66 17.96 5.27
CA GLN A 107 3.64 19.02 5.51
C GLN A 107 4.84 18.96 4.54
N TRP A 108 5.27 17.75 4.18
CA TRP A 108 6.43 17.52 3.32
C TRP A 108 6.14 17.82 1.85
N LEU A 109 4.98 17.43 1.35
CA LEU A 109 4.65 17.45 -0.07
C LEU A 109 4.72 18.86 -0.71
N PRO A 110 4.25 19.95 -0.09
CA PRO A 110 4.41 21.30 -0.64
C PRO A 110 5.86 21.79 -0.67
N VAL A 111 6.72 21.26 0.21
CA VAL A 111 8.14 21.62 0.27
C VAL A 111 8.89 20.96 -0.89
N VAL A 112 8.69 19.65 -1.08
CA VAL A 112 9.36 18.92 -2.17
C VAL A 112 8.87 19.38 -3.55
N GLY A 113 7.59 19.74 -3.67
CA GLY A 113 6.99 20.20 -4.92
C GLY A 113 7.57 21.50 -5.49
N ARG A 114 8.37 22.22 -4.70
CA ARG A 114 9.08 23.43 -5.14
C ARG A 114 10.55 23.19 -5.44
N TRP A 115 11.06 22.02 -5.08
CA TRP A 115 12.46 21.70 -5.26
C TRP A 115 12.76 21.35 -6.71
N THR A 116 13.91 21.81 -7.20
CA THR A 116 14.49 21.46 -8.51
C THR A 116 15.98 21.21 -8.33
N PRO A 117 16.66 20.56 -9.29
CA PRO A 117 18.11 20.38 -9.24
C PRO A 117 18.93 21.67 -9.09
N GLY A 118 18.38 22.81 -9.56
CA GLY A 118 18.99 24.13 -9.42
C GLY A 118 18.74 24.83 -8.08
N SER A 119 17.98 24.22 -7.17
CA SER A 119 17.68 24.78 -5.85
C SER A 119 18.92 24.77 -4.94
N THR A 120 19.12 25.83 -4.17
CA THR A 120 20.26 25.94 -3.24
C THR A 120 20.11 25.08 -2.00
N GLU A 121 18.87 24.71 -1.65
CA GLU A 121 18.53 23.93 -0.48
C GLU A 121 18.11 22.51 -0.89
N VAL A 122 18.56 21.52 -0.12
CA VAL A 122 18.19 20.11 -0.28
C VAL A 122 16.85 19.89 0.42
N PRO A 123 15.87 19.22 -0.22
CA PRO A 123 14.57 19.01 0.40
C PRO A 123 14.72 18.06 1.60
N PRO A 124 13.84 18.17 2.61
CA PRO A 124 13.80 17.19 3.68
C PRO A 124 13.55 15.77 3.14
N PRO A 125 14.03 14.73 3.82
CA PRO A 125 13.80 13.35 3.41
C PRO A 125 12.30 13.03 3.38
N ARG A 126 11.89 12.14 2.46
CA ARG A 126 10.52 11.62 2.35
C ARG A 126 10.11 11.01 3.70
N PRO A 127 8.96 11.39 4.28
CA PRO A 127 8.41 10.71 5.47
C PRO A 127 8.18 9.23 5.20
N THR A 128 8.56 8.38 6.13
CA THR A 128 8.37 6.92 6.04
C THR A 128 7.86 6.36 7.37
N SER A 129 7.14 5.24 7.29
CA SER A 129 6.75 4.44 8.45
C SER A 129 7.12 2.97 8.18
N PRO A 130 8.05 2.39 8.95
CA PRO A 130 8.43 0.99 8.77
C PRO A 130 7.25 0.02 8.87
N VAL A 131 6.26 0.32 9.72
CA VAL A 131 5.08 -0.53 9.92
C VAL A 131 4.15 -0.44 8.70
N HIS A 132 3.89 0.76 8.19
CA HIS A 132 3.14 0.94 6.94
C HIS A 132 3.85 0.25 5.75
N SER A 133 5.16 0.43 5.61
CA SER A 133 5.94 -0.25 4.57
C SER A 133 5.89 -1.77 4.70
N HIS A 134 5.89 -2.30 5.92
CA HIS A 134 5.76 -3.74 6.16
C HIS A 134 4.38 -4.27 5.76
N VAL A 135 3.30 -3.54 6.04
CA VAL A 135 1.94 -3.89 5.59
C VAL A 135 1.91 -3.94 4.06
N LEU A 136 2.39 -2.91 3.37
CA LEU A 136 2.41 -2.86 1.92
C LEU A 136 3.20 -4.03 1.31
N ALA A 137 4.39 -4.33 1.83
CA ALA A 137 5.20 -5.47 1.39
C ALA A 137 4.49 -6.82 1.62
N THR A 138 3.67 -6.93 2.66
CA THR A 138 2.92 -8.15 2.95
C THR A 138 1.77 -8.34 1.95
N VAL A 139 1.07 -7.26 1.59
CA VAL A 139 0.01 -7.28 0.57
C VAL A 139 0.59 -7.56 -0.82
N ASP A 140 1.73 -6.98 -1.13
CA ASP A 140 2.47 -7.20 -2.38
C ASP A 140 2.80 -8.70 -2.57
N ALA A 141 3.42 -9.32 -1.56
CA ALA A 141 3.75 -10.74 -1.60
C ALA A 141 2.50 -11.65 -1.67
N TRP A 142 1.40 -11.25 -1.03
CA TRP A 142 0.12 -11.96 -1.15
C TRP A 142 -0.43 -11.88 -2.58
N TRP A 143 -0.41 -10.70 -3.20
CA TRP A 143 -0.93 -10.48 -4.55
C TRP A 143 -0.11 -11.25 -5.60
N GLU A 144 1.21 -11.25 -5.48
CA GLU A 144 2.09 -12.06 -6.33
C GLU A 144 1.75 -13.56 -6.24
N ALA A 145 1.55 -14.07 -5.02
CA ALA A 145 1.18 -15.46 -4.79
C ALA A 145 -0.21 -15.81 -5.34
N GLU A 146 -1.19 -14.89 -5.26
CA GLU A 146 -2.51 -15.08 -5.87
C GLU A 146 -2.41 -15.16 -7.39
N GLN A 147 -1.66 -14.26 -8.01
CA GLN A 147 -1.47 -14.26 -9.47
C GLN A 147 -0.75 -15.51 -9.97
N GLU A 148 0.25 -16.00 -9.24
CA GLU A 148 0.90 -17.28 -9.55
C GLU A 148 -0.09 -18.44 -9.48
N SER A 149 -0.87 -18.54 -8.40
CA SER A 149 -1.85 -19.61 -8.23
C SER A 149 -2.92 -19.59 -9.34
N MET A 150 -3.35 -18.40 -9.78
CA MET A 150 -4.27 -18.26 -10.90
C MET A 150 -3.62 -18.72 -12.22
N ARG A 151 -2.35 -18.37 -12.45
CA ARG A 151 -1.61 -18.76 -13.66
C ARG A 151 -1.40 -20.28 -13.74
N GLU A 152 -0.99 -20.91 -12.64
CA GLU A 152 -0.81 -22.36 -12.57
C GLU A 152 -2.11 -23.12 -12.88
N ARG A 153 -3.26 -22.62 -12.39
CA ARG A 153 -4.57 -23.20 -12.71
C ARG A 153 -4.92 -23.08 -14.19
N LEU A 154 -4.54 -22.00 -14.86
CA LEU A 154 -4.79 -21.82 -16.30
C LEU A 154 -3.91 -22.72 -17.17
N VAL A 155 -2.70 -23.06 -16.72
CA VAL A 155 -1.76 -23.93 -17.44
C VAL A 155 -2.06 -25.42 -17.23
N ALA A 156 -2.80 -25.77 -16.18
CA ALA A 156 -3.17 -27.16 -15.86
C ALA A 156 -4.37 -27.72 -16.67
N PHE A 157 -4.91 -26.97 -17.63
CA PHE A 157 -5.97 -27.38 -18.56
C PHE A 157 -5.43 -27.60 -19.98
#